data_AF-A0A3A9VZ76-F1
#
_entry.id   AF-A0A3A9VZ76-F1
#
_cell.length_a   1.000
_cell.length_b   1.000
_cell.length_c   1.000
_cell.angle_alpha   90.00
_cell.angle_beta   90.00
_cell.angle_gamma   90.00
#
_symmetry.space_group_name_H-M   'P 1'
#
loop_
_entity.id
_entity.type
_entity.pdbx_description
1 polymer ?
#
loop_
_entity_poly.entity_id
_entity_poly.type
_entity_poly.pdbx_seq_one_letter_code
_entity_poly.pdbx_strand_id
1 'polypeptide(L)'
;MKRTFLYISLLFINYLLGQEQDINKIELNKHDLSWINPNSINQDSLSMSEIENEIKLLVEKQANSEVFVADMIVPFNEKKLKYIGFIHPNEIGMFDNYRITSKSACEMNQKNHIYKYDDFYISTEEDDRISQENIYYSLRAYLILKYRYKKAYINLFEKTRTILKPNPSQGFDLLNTNKAFWIAFNYNPVDIAANRAYYILDGYVDDDKKISLYRNVAFVNIHSNNILGKSKFGSKPIYNEENSSLNRYSYLKEGLIETIVHEMLHNYISYAYTASREYNAINNMRNKHQGSFMPFEENIVVNTSLSYFYKQGGLKNQIKDFYYTKTFDKNIESLKTKRLFQSYYKSVFNIEPGNIKEEMKMSVLN
;
A
#
# COMPACT_ATOMS: atom_id res chain seq x y z
N MET A 1 39.54 -31.02 -25.98
CA MET A 1 38.44 -30.98 -24.98
C MET A 1 38.23 -29.60 -24.35
N LYS A 2 39.22 -28.93 -23.73
CA LYS A 2 39.01 -27.62 -23.08
C LYS A 2 38.54 -26.49 -24.02
N ARG A 3 39.01 -26.44 -25.27
CA ARG A 3 38.58 -25.43 -26.26
C ARG A 3 37.16 -25.66 -26.79
N THR A 4 36.74 -26.91 -26.91
CA THR A 4 35.38 -27.27 -27.35
C THR A 4 34.34 -26.89 -26.28
N PHE A 5 34.67 -27.09 -25.00
CA PHE A 5 33.81 -26.67 -23.89
C PHE A 5 33.65 -25.15 -23.85
N LEU A 6 34.74 -24.38 -24.03
CA LEU A 6 34.69 -22.91 -24.06
C LEU A 6 33.79 -22.38 -25.19
N TYR A 7 33.84 -23.00 -26.37
CA TYR A 7 32.98 -22.63 -27.51
C TYR A 7 31.51 -22.95 -27.26
N ILE A 8 31.20 -24.10 -26.65
CA ILE A 8 29.83 -24.45 -26.28
C ILE A 8 29.32 -23.49 -25.19
N SER A 9 30.14 -23.13 -24.20
CA SER A 9 29.77 -22.15 -23.16
C SER A 9 29.52 -20.76 -23.75
N LEU A 10 30.35 -20.30 -24.70
CA LEU A 10 30.17 -19.02 -25.39
C LEU A 10 28.93 -19.02 -26.31
N LEU A 11 28.63 -20.15 -26.97
CA LEU A 11 27.42 -20.29 -27.77
C LEU A 11 26.16 -20.35 -26.89
N PHE A 12 26.22 -20.97 -25.72
CA PHE A 12 25.11 -21.02 -24.77
C PHE A 12 24.84 -19.65 -24.12
N ILE A 13 25.90 -18.90 -23.80
CA ILE A 13 25.78 -17.51 -23.33
C ILE A 13 25.22 -16.61 -24.43
N ASN A 14 25.68 -16.74 -25.68
CA ASN A 14 25.11 -15.99 -26.80
C ASN A 14 23.69 -16.45 -27.18
N TYR A 15 23.31 -17.70 -26.91
CA TYR A 15 21.94 -18.18 -27.07
C TYR A 15 21.01 -17.65 -25.97
N LEU A 16 21.48 -17.56 -24.72
CA LEU A 16 20.75 -16.94 -23.62
C LEU A 16 20.66 -15.42 -23.77
N LEU A 17 21.70 -14.76 -24.27
CA LEU A 17 21.70 -13.32 -24.59
C LEU A 17 20.92 -13.03 -25.88
N GLY A 18 20.91 -13.96 -26.85
CA GLY A 18 20.09 -13.91 -28.06
C GLY A 18 18.63 -14.31 -27.83
N GLN A 19 18.29 -14.76 -26.62
CA GLN A 19 16.94 -14.83 -26.08
C GLN A 19 16.57 -13.59 -25.25
N GLU A 20 17.25 -12.45 -25.45
CA GLU A 20 16.48 -11.22 -25.65
C GLU A 20 15.65 -11.44 -26.92
N GLN A 21 14.58 -12.22 -26.81
CA GLN A 21 13.46 -12.10 -27.70
C GLN A 21 13.18 -10.61 -27.84
N ASP A 22 12.75 -10.22 -29.03
CA ASP A 22 12.21 -8.93 -29.40
C ASP A 22 10.94 -8.67 -28.54
N ILE A 23 11.11 -8.57 -27.22
CA ILE A 23 10.09 -8.44 -26.18
C ILE A 23 9.37 -7.10 -26.33
N ASN A 24 9.98 -6.16 -27.05
CA ASN A 24 9.39 -4.90 -27.49
C ASN A 24 8.40 -5.07 -28.66
N LYS A 25 8.21 -6.27 -29.22
CA LYS A 25 7.25 -6.56 -30.31
C LYS A 25 6.12 -7.52 -29.93
N ILE A 26 5.95 -7.85 -28.65
CA ILE A 26 4.68 -8.44 -28.23
C ILE A 26 3.64 -7.32 -28.37
N GLU A 27 2.74 -7.43 -29.34
CA GLU A 27 1.49 -6.65 -29.34
C GLU A 27 0.73 -7.04 -28.07
N LEU A 28 1.03 -6.33 -26.98
CA LEU A 28 0.31 -6.48 -25.73
C LEU A 28 -1.12 -6.04 -26.00
N ASN A 29 -2.06 -6.97 -25.80
CA ASN A 29 -3.46 -6.60 -25.79
C ASN A 29 -3.66 -5.65 -24.60
N LYS A 30 -3.88 -4.36 -24.89
CA LYS A 30 -3.99 -3.34 -23.85
C LYS A 30 -5.08 -3.78 -22.86
N HIS A 31 -4.76 -3.69 -21.56
CA HIS A 31 -5.63 -4.08 -20.45
C HIS A 31 -5.75 -5.60 -20.14
N ASP A 32 -5.13 -6.48 -20.92
CA ASP A 32 -4.97 -7.89 -20.57
C ASP A 32 -3.67 -8.07 -19.76
N LEU A 33 -3.77 -8.53 -18.52
CA LEU A 33 -2.60 -8.76 -17.65
C LEU A 33 -2.17 -10.23 -17.61
N SER A 34 -2.82 -11.12 -18.36
CA SER A 34 -2.53 -12.57 -18.39
C SER A 34 -1.08 -12.88 -18.79
N TRP A 35 -0.45 -12.00 -19.58
CA TRP A 35 0.94 -12.13 -19.99
C TRP A 35 1.96 -12.01 -18.84
N ILE A 36 1.59 -11.41 -17.70
CA ILE A 36 2.51 -11.17 -16.58
C ILE A 36 2.69 -12.42 -15.71
N ASN A 37 1.72 -13.33 -15.69
CA ASN A 37 1.79 -14.56 -14.88
C ASN A 37 1.40 -15.80 -15.69
N PRO A 38 2.37 -16.48 -16.33
CA PRO A 38 2.12 -17.66 -17.16
C PRO A 38 1.68 -18.90 -16.36
N ASN A 39 1.71 -18.85 -15.01
CA ASN A 39 1.19 -19.90 -14.12
C ASN A 39 -0.22 -19.58 -13.63
N SER A 40 -1.04 -18.91 -14.45
CA SER A 40 -2.42 -18.58 -14.11
C SER A 40 -3.28 -19.83 -14.04
N ILE A 41 -4.24 -19.81 -13.11
CA ILE A 41 -5.36 -20.77 -13.09
C ILE A 41 -6.09 -20.60 -14.43
N ASN A 42 -6.49 -21.70 -15.09
CA ASN A 42 -7.39 -21.59 -16.25
C ASN A 42 -8.78 -21.14 -15.75
N GLN A 43 -9.15 -19.90 -16.04
CA GLN A 43 -10.38 -19.28 -15.53
C GLN A 43 -11.58 -19.45 -16.47
N ASP A 44 -11.40 -19.98 -17.68
CA ASP A 44 -12.43 -19.96 -18.73
C ASP A 44 -13.71 -20.66 -18.27
N SER A 45 -13.58 -21.87 -17.72
CA SER A 45 -14.68 -22.72 -17.26
C SER A 45 -15.14 -22.44 -15.83
N LEU A 46 -14.40 -21.65 -15.05
CA LEU A 46 -14.68 -21.42 -13.63
C LEU A 46 -15.56 -20.19 -13.40
N SER A 47 -16.48 -20.26 -12.44
CA SER A 47 -17.20 -19.09 -11.96
C SER A 47 -16.28 -18.14 -11.17
N MET A 48 -16.68 -16.87 -11.02
CA MET A 48 -15.91 -15.91 -10.22
C MET A 48 -15.64 -16.37 -8.78
N SER A 49 -16.60 -17.08 -8.16
CA SER A 49 -16.45 -17.59 -6.80
C SER A 49 -15.48 -18.75 -6.71
N GLU A 50 -15.47 -19.64 -7.71
CA GLU A 50 -14.52 -20.76 -7.78
C GLU A 50 -13.09 -20.25 -7.95
N ILE A 51 -12.87 -19.28 -8.85
CA ILE A 51 -11.57 -18.64 -9.05
C ILE A 51 -11.06 -17.99 -7.76
N GLU A 52 -11.90 -17.23 -7.06
CA GLU A 52 -11.51 -16.60 -5.78
C GLU A 52 -11.18 -17.63 -4.70
N ASN A 53 -11.90 -18.75 -4.66
CA ASN A 53 -11.61 -19.83 -3.73
C ASN A 53 -10.28 -20.54 -4.05
N GLU A 54 -9.97 -20.78 -5.33
CA GLU A 54 -8.68 -21.35 -5.73
C GLU A 54 -7.50 -20.42 -5.41
N ILE A 55 -7.64 -19.11 -5.69
CA ILE A 55 -6.62 -18.10 -5.32
C ILE A 55 -6.41 -18.10 -3.80
N LYS A 56 -7.48 -18.10 -3.01
CA LYS A 56 -7.42 -18.16 -1.54
C LYS A 56 -6.64 -19.40 -1.08
N LEU A 57 -7.02 -20.59 -1.55
CA LEU A 57 -6.37 -21.85 -1.17
C LEU A 57 -4.90 -21.87 -1.55
N LEU A 58 -4.54 -21.32 -2.72
CA LEU A 58 -3.15 -21.21 -3.17
C LEU A 58 -2.31 -20.28 -2.28
N VAL A 59 -2.85 -19.12 -1.91
CA VAL A 59 -2.18 -18.16 -1.01
C VAL A 59 -2.02 -18.75 0.39
N GLU A 60 -3.08 -19.36 0.94
CA GLU A 60 -3.06 -19.99 2.26
C GLU A 60 -2.07 -21.17 2.30
N LYS A 61 -2.02 -22.00 1.26
CA LYS A 61 -1.05 -23.11 1.15
C LYS A 61 0.39 -22.60 1.16
N GLN A 62 0.71 -21.59 0.37
CA GLN A 62 2.06 -21.01 0.32
C GLN A 62 2.43 -20.33 1.64
N ALA A 63 1.49 -19.66 2.30
CA ALA A 63 1.71 -19.07 3.62
C ALA A 63 2.02 -20.15 4.68
N ASN A 64 1.27 -21.26 4.68
CA ASN A 64 1.49 -22.39 5.59
C ASN A 64 2.81 -23.14 5.33
N SER A 65 3.33 -23.06 4.10
CA SER A 65 4.66 -23.57 3.74
C SER A 65 5.77 -22.52 3.92
N GLU A 66 5.48 -21.42 4.63
CA GLU A 66 6.42 -20.35 4.97
C GLU A 66 7.11 -19.71 3.74
N VAL A 67 6.49 -19.77 2.57
CA VAL A 67 7.03 -19.15 1.35
C VAL A 67 7.14 -17.64 1.58
N PHE A 68 8.28 -17.04 1.23
CA PHE A 68 8.43 -15.58 1.30
C PHE A 68 7.43 -14.92 0.36
N VAL A 69 6.87 -13.78 0.81
CA VAL A 69 5.98 -12.93 0.04
C VAL A 69 6.57 -12.62 -1.33
N ALA A 70 7.87 -12.37 -1.44
CA ALA A 70 8.52 -12.08 -2.72
C ALA A 70 8.37 -13.22 -3.76
N ASP A 71 8.24 -14.46 -3.28
CA ASP A 71 8.29 -15.68 -4.08
C ASP A 71 6.91 -16.34 -4.27
N MET A 72 5.86 -15.80 -3.64
CA MET A 72 4.50 -16.33 -3.79
C MET A 72 3.97 -16.17 -5.22
N ILE A 73 3.40 -17.23 -5.77
CA ILE A 73 2.61 -17.20 -7.01
C ILE A 73 1.17 -16.87 -6.65
N VAL A 74 0.69 -15.72 -7.12
CA VAL A 74 -0.64 -15.21 -6.77
C VAL A 74 -1.33 -14.71 -8.04
N PRO A 75 -2.12 -15.55 -8.71
CA PRO A 75 -2.99 -15.10 -9.79
C PRO A 75 -4.12 -14.23 -9.23
N PHE A 76 -4.80 -13.47 -10.10
CA PHE A 76 -5.96 -12.67 -9.75
C PHE A 76 -7.17 -13.12 -10.59
N ASN A 77 -8.38 -12.78 -10.15
CA ASN A 77 -9.59 -13.10 -10.89
C ASN A 77 -9.78 -12.13 -12.06
N GLU A 78 -9.51 -12.59 -13.28
CA GLU A 78 -9.58 -11.77 -14.49
C GLU A 78 -11.01 -11.30 -14.78
N LYS A 79 -12.01 -12.13 -14.49
CA LYS A 79 -13.44 -11.79 -14.66
C LYS A 79 -13.89 -10.65 -13.74
N LYS A 80 -13.08 -10.31 -12.74
CA LYS A 80 -13.38 -9.30 -11.72
C LYS A 80 -12.69 -7.96 -11.95
N LEU A 81 -11.54 -7.97 -12.62
CA LEU A 81 -10.82 -6.77 -12.98
C LEU A 81 -11.60 -6.04 -14.09
N LYS A 82 -11.93 -4.78 -13.85
CA LYS A 82 -12.62 -3.94 -14.84
C LYS A 82 -11.77 -2.74 -15.17
N TYR A 83 -11.39 -2.60 -16.44
CA TYR A 83 -10.87 -1.33 -16.94
C TYR A 83 -12.02 -0.34 -17.12
N ILE A 84 -11.96 0.77 -16.39
CA ILE A 84 -13.00 1.80 -16.38
C ILE A 84 -12.79 2.78 -17.53
N GLY A 85 -11.53 3.08 -17.87
CA GLY A 85 -11.16 3.96 -18.97
C GLY A 85 -10.01 4.90 -18.65
N PHE A 86 -9.58 5.66 -19.66
CA PHE A 86 -8.68 6.80 -19.51
C PHE A 86 -9.50 8.07 -19.25
N ILE A 87 -9.85 8.26 -17.99
CA ILE A 87 -10.84 9.27 -17.56
C ILE A 87 -10.33 10.04 -16.34
N HIS A 88 -10.94 11.20 -16.10
CA HIS A 88 -10.70 11.95 -14.87
C HIS A 88 -11.44 11.26 -13.70
N PRO A 89 -10.88 11.18 -12.47
CA PRO A 89 -11.54 10.51 -11.35
C PRO A 89 -12.95 11.04 -11.02
N ASN A 90 -13.21 12.33 -11.25
CA ASN A 90 -14.55 12.91 -11.14
C ASN A 90 -15.60 12.20 -12.03
N GLU A 91 -15.22 11.60 -13.15
CA GLU A 91 -16.14 10.91 -14.07
C GLU A 91 -16.64 9.56 -13.52
N ILE A 92 -16.07 9.07 -12.42
CA ILE A 92 -16.53 7.84 -11.73
C ILE A 92 -17.82 8.09 -10.93
N GLY A 93 -18.19 9.35 -10.69
CA GLY A 93 -19.34 9.75 -9.86
C GLY A 93 -19.07 9.66 -8.35
N MET A 94 -17.90 9.17 -7.93
CA MET A 94 -17.56 9.07 -6.50
C MET A 94 -17.33 10.44 -5.86
N PHE A 95 -16.85 11.41 -6.64
CA PHE A 95 -16.43 12.73 -6.19
C PHE A 95 -17.43 13.85 -6.54
N ASP A 96 -18.69 13.52 -6.87
CA ASP A 96 -19.66 14.52 -7.36
C ASP A 96 -19.93 15.66 -6.35
N ASN A 97 -20.03 15.31 -5.07
CA ASN A 97 -20.25 16.28 -3.98
C ASN A 97 -18.97 17.07 -3.62
N TYR A 98 -17.79 16.49 -3.86
CA TYR A 98 -16.49 17.05 -3.52
C TYR A 98 -15.50 16.79 -4.65
N ARG A 99 -15.68 17.54 -5.74
CA ARG A 99 -14.90 17.33 -6.96
C ARG A 99 -13.42 17.55 -6.70
N ILE A 100 -12.62 16.70 -7.34
CA ILE A 100 -11.18 16.87 -7.45
C ILE A 100 -10.91 18.11 -8.31
N THR A 101 -10.02 18.97 -7.83
CA THR A 101 -9.58 20.20 -8.49
C THR A 101 -8.08 20.40 -8.29
N SER A 102 -7.50 21.42 -8.93
CA SER A 102 -6.10 21.81 -8.65
C SER A 102 -5.87 22.29 -7.21
N LYS A 103 -6.93 22.66 -6.48
CA LYS A 103 -6.85 23.07 -5.06
C LYS A 103 -7.16 21.91 -4.09
N SER A 104 -7.89 20.90 -4.55
CA SER A 104 -8.36 19.75 -3.76
C SER A 104 -7.99 18.45 -4.48
N ALA A 105 -7.06 17.67 -3.91
CA ALA A 105 -6.55 16.44 -4.53
C ALA A 105 -5.83 16.69 -5.87
N CYS A 106 -4.91 17.67 -5.91
CA CYS A 106 -4.21 18.04 -7.14
C CYS A 106 -3.45 16.87 -7.79
N GLU A 107 -2.96 15.93 -6.98
CA GLU A 107 -2.32 14.67 -7.37
C GLU A 107 -3.24 13.71 -8.14
N MET A 108 -4.57 13.89 -8.03
CA MET A 108 -5.57 13.13 -8.78
C MET A 108 -6.22 13.95 -9.89
N ASN A 109 -5.88 15.24 -10.04
CA ASN A 109 -6.54 16.18 -10.95
C ASN A 109 -6.04 16.06 -12.39
N GLN A 110 -6.08 14.84 -12.93
CA GLN A 110 -5.71 14.52 -14.30
C GLN A 110 -6.44 13.26 -14.78
N LYS A 111 -6.44 13.03 -16.09
CA LYS A 111 -6.91 11.75 -16.64
C LYS A 111 -5.87 10.67 -16.36
N ASN A 112 -6.33 9.51 -15.92
CA ASN A 112 -5.50 8.35 -15.69
C ASN A 112 -6.20 7.11 -16.27
N HIS A 113 -5.43 6.06 -16.53
CA HIS A 113 -5.99 4.74 -16.79
C HIS A 113 -6.47 4.16 -15.47
N ILE A 114 -7.78 3.90 -15.35
CA ILE A 114 -8.39 3.49 -14.08
C ILE A 114 -8.93 2.07 -14.19
N TYR A 115 -8.54 1.24 -13.23
CA TYR A 115 -8.98 -0.13 -13.06
C TYR A 115 -9.74 -0.28 -11.74
N LYS A 116 -10.72 -1.18 -11.71
CA LYS A 116 -11.48 -1.53 -10.51
C LYS A 116 -11.41 -3.03 -10.22
N TYR A 117 -11.19 -3.39 -8.97
CA TYR A 117 -11.25 -4.75 -8.45
C TYR A 117 -11.85 -4.73 -7.04
N ASP A 118 -13.04 -5.33 -6.84
CA ASP A 118 -13.84 -5.10 -5.61
C ASP A 118 -14.07 -3.60 -5.35
N ASP A 119 -13.68 -3.12 -4.17
CA ASP A 119 -13.75 -1.74 -3.71
C ASP A 119 -12.42 -0.98 -3.92
N PHE A 120 -11.46 -1.61 -4.60
CA PHE A 120 -10.17 -1.01 -4.93
C PHE A 120 -10.19 -0.41 -6.33
N TYR A 121 -9.74 0.83 -6.40
CA TYR A 121 -9.38 1.51 -7.63
C TYR A 121 -7.86 1.52 -7.75
N ILE A 122 -7.36 1.24 -8.94
CA ILE A 122 -5.92 1.31 -9.24
C ILE A 122 -5.77 2.21 -10.46
N SER A 123 -4.87 3.19 -10.41
CA SER A 123 -4.69 4.12 -11.53
C SER A 123 -3.22 4.34 -11.91
N THR A 124 -2.97 4.45 -13.21
CA THR A 124 -1.66 4.78 -13.79
C THR A 124 -1.79 5.93 -14.78
N GLU A 125 -0.73 6.74 -14.93
CA GLU A 125 -0.70 7.84 -15.91
C GLU A 125 -0.69 7.32 -17.35
N GLU A 126 0.02 6.21 -17.57
CA GLU A 126 0.17 5.53 -18.86
C GLU A 126 -0.48 4.12 -18.81
N ASP A 127 -0.52 3.45 -19.95
CA ASP A 127 -0.94 2.04 -20.09
C ASP A 127 0.13 1.18 -20.77
N ASP A 128 1.39 1.54 -20.55
CA ASP A 128 2.54 0.78 -21.01
C ASP A 128 2.77 -0.48 -20.17
N ARG A 129 3.76 -1.27 -20.57
CA ARG A 129 4.15 -2.50 -19.87
C ARG A 129 4.42 -2.27 -18.36
N ILE A 130 5.12 -1.19 -18.03
CA ILE A 130 5.48 -0.86 -16.64
C ILE A 130 4.23 -0.56 -15.82
N SER A 131 3.29 0.18 -16.41
CA SER A 131 2.01 0.52 -15.80
C SER A 131 1.15 -0.72 -15.57
N GLN A 132 1.08 -1.63 -16.56
CA GLN A 132 0.37 -2.91 -16.42
C GLN A 132 0.99 -3.81 -15.33
N GLU A 133 2.32 -3.85 -15.23
CA GLU A 133 3.02 -4.52 -14.12
C GLU A 133 2.65 -3.91 -12.77
N ASN A 134 2.55 -2.59 -12.66
CA ASN A 134 2.11 -1.93 -11.43
C ASN A 134 0.68 -2.36 -11.05
N ILE A 135 -0.26 -2.40 -12.01
CA ILE A 135 -1.62 -2.90 -11.77
C ILE A 135 -1.60 -4.34 -11.25
N TYR A 136 -0.87 -5.24 -11.93
CA TYR A 136 -0.76 -6.64 -11.54
C TYR A 136 -0.21 -6.79 -10.12
N TYR A 137 0.89 -6.11 -9.79
CA TYR A 137 1.50 -6.22 -8.46
C TYR A 137 0.65 -5.59 -7.35
N SER A 138 -0.16 -4.57 -7.65
CA SER A 138 -1.18 -4.05 -6.72
C SER A 138 -2.29 -5.07 -6.46
N LEU A 139 -2.78 -5.77 -7.47
CA LEU A 139 -3.76 -6.85 -7.30
C LEU A 139 -3.18 -8.01 -6.49
N ARG A 140 -1.93 -8.39 -6.78
CA ARG A 140 -1.20 -9.39 -6.01
C ARG A 140 -1.03 -8.98 -4.55
N ALA A 141 -0.64 -7.74 -4.28
CA ALA A 141 -0.52 -7.21 -2.92
C ALA A 141 -1.86 -7.25 -2.18
N TYR A 142 -2.95 -6.83 -2.84
CA TYR A 142 -4.31 -6.91 -2.32
C TYR A 142 -4.69 -8.35 -1.93
N LEU A 143 -4.44 -9.34 -2.79
CA LEU A 143 -4.80 -10.73 -2.53
C LEU A 143 -3.97 -11.36 -1.41
N ILE A 144 -2.67 -11.01 -1.30
CA ILE A 144 -1.83 -11.44 -0.19
C ILE A 144 -2.33 -10.80 1.12
N LEU A 145 -2.69 -9.52 1.12
CA LEU A 145 -3.30 -8.90 2.30
C LEU A 145 -4.60 -9.61 2.70
N LYS A 146 -5.48 -9.86 1.73
CA LYS A 146 -6.79 -10.49 1.93
C LYS A 146 -6.69 -11.91 2.51
N TYR A 147 -5.76 -12.72 1.99
CA TYR A 147 -5.73 -14.16 2.29
C TYR A 147 -4.58 -14.59 3.21
N ARG A 148 -3.41 -13.94 3.18
CA ARG A 148 -2.31 -14.21 4.12
C ARG A 148 -2.37 -13.30 5.35
N TYR A 149 -2.42 -11.98 5.15
CA TYR A 149 -2.38 -10.99 6.24
C TYR A 149 -3.77 -10.53 6.66
N LYS A 150 -4.67 -11.49 6.89
CA LYS A 150 -6.11 -11.27 7.04
C LYS A 150 -6.47 -10.28 8.15
N LYS A 151 -5.74 -10.26 9.28
CA LYS A 151 -5.96 -9.28 10.38
C LYS A 151 -5.77 -7.85 9.88
N ALA A 152 -4.70 -7.57 9.14
CA ALA A 152 -4.46 -6.25 8.56
C ALA A 152 -5.52 -5.88 7.53
N TYR A 153 -5.88 -6.82 6.64
CA TYR A 153 -6.94 -6.59 5.66
C TYR A 153 -8.28 -6.22 6.32
N ILE A 154 -8.74 -7.04 7.26
CA ILE A 154 -10.02 -6.81 7.95
C ILE A 154 -10.00 -5.47 8.69
N ASN A 155 -8.95 -5.20 9.47
CA ASN A 155 -8.95 -4.04 10.35
C ASN A 155 -8.72 -2.72 9.61
N LEU A 156 -7.93 -2.71 8.53
CA LEU A 156 -7.60 -1.48 7.79
C LEU A 156 -8.53 -1.22 6.60
N PHE A 157 -9.12 -2.27 6.01
CA PHE A 157 -9.94 -2.14 4.82
C PHE A 157 -11.41 -2.49 5.06
N GLU A 158 -11.71 -3.68 5.57
CA GLU A 158 -13.11 -4.13 5.67
C GLU A 158 -13.88 -3.32 6.73
N LYS A 159 -13.36 -3.27 7.96
CA LYS A 159 -14.03 -2.60 9.08
C LYS A 159 -14.11 -1.09 8.91
N THR A 160 -13.15 -0.48 8.21
CA THR A 160 -13.10 0.98 8.03
C THR A 160 -14.21 1.51 7.12
N ARG A 161 -14.95 0.63 6.44
CA ARG A 161 -16.13 0.99 5.64
C ARG A 161 -17.40 1.23 6.44
N THR A 162 -17.37 0.86 7.72
CA THR A 162 -18.51 0.97 8.62
C THR A 162 -18.21 2.00 9.70
N ILE A 163 -19.26 2.55 10.31
CA ILE A 163 -19.09 3.49 11.43
C ILE A 163 -18.53 2.72 12.64
N LEU A 164 -17.48 3.25 13.27
CA LEU A 164 -16.98 2.74 14.55
C LEU A 164 -18.05 2.91 15.64
N LYS A 165 -18.28 1.82 16.39
CA LYS A 165 -19.13 1.81 17.58
C LYS A 165 -18.30 1.55 18.85
N PRO A 166 -18.65 2.16 20.00
CA PRO A 166 -19.73 3.12 20.18
C PRO A 166 -19.46 4.45 19.44
N ASN A 167 -20.51 5.18 19.09
CA ASN A 167 -20.38 6.52 18.52
C ASN A 167 -19.55 7.40 19.51
N PRO A 168 -18.82 8.40 19.00
CA PRO A 168 -17.96 9.26 19.80
C PRO A 168 -18.64 9.73 21.09
N SER A 169 -17.85 9.78 22.18
CA SER A 169 -18.20 10.52 23.38
C SER A 169 -18.44 12.01 23.04
N GLN A 170 -19.19 12.73 23.88
CA GLN A 170 -19.47 14.17 23.71
C GLN A 170 -18.26 14.96 23.18
N GLY A 171 -18.47 15.80 22.16
CA GLY A 171 -17.45 16.72 21.64
C GLY A 171 -16.96 16.45 20.21
N PHE A 172 -17.49 15.44 19.51
CA PHE A 172 -17.23 15.24 18.07
C PHE A 172 -18.51 15.41 17.26
N ASP A 173 -18.45 16.25 16.23
CA ASP A 173 -19.52 16.58 15.29
C ASP A 173 -19.33 15.91 13.93
N LEU A 174 -18.38 14.96 13.83
CA LEU A 174 -18.12 14.22 12.59
C LEU A 174 -17.70 12.76 12.81
N LEU A 175 -17.97 11.93 11.80
CA LEU A 175 -17.57 10.53 11.71
C LEU A 175 -17.01 10.23 10.33
N ASN A 176 -16.00 9.35 10.29
CA ASN A 176 -15.32 8.95 9.07
C ASN A 176 -15.57 7.48 8.76
N THR A 177 -15.76 7.15 7.49
CA THR A 177 -15.73 5.77 6.96
C THR A 177 -15.06 5.78 5.60
N ASN A 178 -14.58 4.65 5.10
CA ASN A 178 -14.01 4.52 3.76
C ASN A 178 -15.08 3.99 2.79
N LYS A 179 -15.33 4.74 1.72
CA LYS A 179 -16.18 4.32 0.60
C LYS A 179 -15.43 3.41 -0.37
N ALA A 180 -14.16 3.73 -0.61
CA ALA A 180 -13.29 3.02 -1.52
C ALA A 180 -11.82 3.20 -1.12
N PHE A 181 -10.97 2.33 -1.66
CA PHE A 181 -9.52 2.40 -1.55
C PHE A 181 -8.93 2.65 -2.92
N TRP A 182 -7.91 3.50 -3.00
CA TRP A 182 -7.34 3.90 -4.27
C TRP A 182 -5.83 3.85 -4.21
N ILE A 183 -5.20 3.08 -5.11
CA ILE A 183 -3.75 3.05 -5.28
C ILE A 183 -3.42 3.74 -6.61
N ALA A 184 -2.66 4.83 -6.56
CA ALA A 184 -2.24 5.54 -7.76
C ALA A 184 -0.73 5.44 -7.97
N PHE A 185 -0.33 5.24 -9.21
CA PHE A 185 1.05 5.36 -9.66
C PHE A 185 1.18 6.62 -10.52
N ASN A 186 1.75 7.68 -9.97
CA ASN A 186 1.98 8.95 -10.68
C ASN A 186 3.29 9.62 -10.23
N TYR A 187 3.63 10.80 -10.71
CA TYR A 187 4.85 11.55 -10.32
C TYR A 187 4.77 12.29 -8.97
N ASN A 188 3.87 11.90 -8.09
CA ASN A 188 3.71 12.44 -6.73
C ASN A 188 3.64 11.22 -5.78
N PRO A 189 4.20 11.24 -4.56
CA PRO A 189 4.95 12.29 -3.86
C PRO A 189 6.46 12.26 -4.09
N VAL A 190 7.20 13.24 -3.56
CA VAL A 190 8.67 13.28 -3.63
C VAL A 190 9.36 12.02 -3.08
N ASP A 191 8.70 11.29 -2.17
CA ASP A 191 9.17 10.03 -1.58
C ASP A 191 8.67 8.80 -2.37
N ILE A 192 8.77 7.60 -1.79
CA ILE A 192 8.27 6.36 -2.42
C ILE A 192 6.74 6.38 -2.52
N ALA A 193 6.09 6.76 -1.43
CA ALA A 193 4.65 6.79 -1.32
C ALA A 193 4.21 7.83 -0.30
N ALA A 194 2.93 8.18 -0.37
CA ALA A 194 2.23 9.00 0.62
C ALA A 194 0.75 8.66 0.60
N ASN A 195 0.07 8.89 1.71
CA ASN A 195 -1.36 8.73 1.81
C ASN A 195 -2.11 10.06 1.74
N ARG A 196 -3.39 9.97 1.36
CA ARG A 196 -4.36 11.02 1.60
C ARG A 196 -5.74 10.43 1.83
N ALA A 197 -6.48 10.99 2.78
CA ALA A 197 -7.91 10.74 2.94
C ALA A 197 -8.68 11.88 2.27
N TYR A 198 -9.46 11.57 1.24
CA TYR A 198 -10.35 12.55 0.61
C TYR A 198 -11.73 12.50 1.24
N TYR A 199 -12.04 13.52 2.03
CA TYR A 199 -13.29 13.60 2.79
C TYR A 199 -14.45 14.04 1.90
N ILE A 200 -15.47 13.19 1.81
CA ILE A 200 -16.69 13.43 1.04
C ILE A 200 -17.84 13.45 2.04
N LEU A 201 -18.45 14.62 2.29
CA LEU A 201 -19.64 14.70 3.15
C LEU A 201 -20.77 13.93 2.48
N ASP A 202 -21.30 12.94 3.18
CA ASP A 202 -22.33 12.01 2.73
C ASP A 202 -23.63 12.14 3.55
N GLY A 203 -23.74 13.21 4.36
CA GLY A 203 -24.91 13.53 5.18
C GLY A 203 -24.62 13.53 6.67
N TYR A 204 -25.58 13.07 7.46
CA TYR A 204 -25.55 13.06 8.92
C TYR A 204 -25.94 11.68 9.45
N VAL A 205 -25.37 11.27 10.59
CA VAL A 205 -25.68 9.97 11.22
C VAL A 205 -26.85 10.03 12.21
N ASP A 206 -27.25 11.24 12.61
CA ASP A 206 -28.30 11.50 13.59
C ASP A 206 -29.43 12.35 12.98
N ASP A 207 -30.65 12.15 13.48
CA ASP A 207 -31.86 12.83 12.99
C ASP A 207 -31.80 14.36 13.22
N ASP A 208 -31.09 14.78 14.28
CA ASP A 208 -30.83 16.18 14.63
C ASP A 208 -29.77 16.85 13.73
N LYS A 209 -29.11 16.09 12.84
CA LYS A 209 -28.05 16.56 11.93
C LYS A 209 -26.86 17.22 12.63
N LYS A 210 -26.49 16.74 13.82
CA LYS A 210 -25.35 17.28 14.59
C LYS A 210 -24.04 16.57 14.28
N ILE A 211 -24.09 15.36 13.75
CA ILE A 211 -22.91 14.53 13.49
C ILE A 211 -22.81 14.24 11.99
N SER A 212 -21.90 14.95 11.33
CA SER A 212 -21.60 14.82 9.90
C SER A 212 -20.97 13.45 9.59
N LEU A 213 -21.45 12.77 8.56
CA LEU A 213 -20.84 11.55 8.04
C LEU A 213 -19.96 11.87 6.83
N TYR A 214 -18.68 11.58 6.93
CA TYR A 214 -17.75 11.63 5.80
C TYR A 214 -17.42 10.21 5.31
N ARG A 215 -17.68 9.97 4.02
CA ARG A 215 -17.39 8.69 3.33
C ARG A 215 -16.21 8.87 2.39
N ASN A 216 -15.03 8.57 2.89
CA ASN A 216 -13.76 8.98 2.32
C ASN A 216 -13.28 8.04 1.21
N VAL A 217 -12.37 8.56 0.38
CA VAL A 217 -11.48 7.72 -0.43
C VAL A 217 -10.13 7.67 0.26
N ALA A 218 -9.74 6.48 0.70
CA ALA A 218 -8.41 6.23 1.24
C ALA A 218 -7.43 6.04 0.08
N PHE A 219 -6.65 7.07 -0.20
CA PHE A 219 -5.73 7.13 -1.33
C PHE A 219 -4.31 6.85 -0.87
N VAL A 220 -3.64 5.96 -1.60
CA VAL A 220 -2.22 5.62 -1.47
C VAL A 220 -1.57 6.00 -2.79
N ASN A 221 -0.74 7.02 -2.76
CA ASN A 221 0.00 7.47 -3.92
C ASN A 221 1.39 6.86 -3.92
N ILE A 222 1.84 6.34 -5.06
CA ILE A 222 3.13 5.69 -5.23
C ILE A 222 3.87 6.39 -6.36
N HIS A 223 5.04 6.93 -6.07
CA HIS A 223 5.77 7.70 -7.07
C HIS A 223 6.39 6.77 -8.12
N SER A 224 5.90 6.89 -9.36
CA SER A 224 6.23 6.04 -10.51
C SER A 224 7.74 5.91 -10.79
N ASN A 225 8.52 6.99 -10.65
CA ASN A 225 9.98 6.93 -10.81
C ASN A 225 10.76 6.50 -9.56
N ASN A 226 10.35 6.88 -8.35
CA ASN A 226 11.13 6.57 -7.16
C ASN A 226 11.11 5.08 -6.85
N ILE A 227 10.02 4.38 -7.17
CA ILE A 227 9.99 2.91 -7.09
C ILE A 227 11.00 2.23 -8.02
N LEU A 228 11.47 2.92 -9.08
CA LEU A 228 12.44 2.37 -10.02
C LEU A 228 13.82 2.15 -9.39
N GLY A 229 14.12 2.71 -8.20
CA GLY A 229 15.38 2.42 -7.50
C GLY A 229 16.63 2.94 -8.23
N LYS A 230 16.52 4.07 -8.96
CA LYS A 230 17.65 4.65 -9.70
C LYS A 230 18.57 5.55 -8.86
N SER A 231 18.12 6.00 -7.68
CA SER A 231 18.82 7.02 -6.88
C SER A 231 19.10 6.54 -5.44
N LYS A 232 19.60 7.45 -4.57
CA LYS A 232 19.71 7.24 -3.11
C LYS A 232 18.34 7.24 -2.41
N PHE A 233 17.26 7.42 -3.16
CA PHE A 233 15.89 7.38 -2.72
C PHE A 233 15.20 6.17 -3.37
N GLY A 234 14.01 5.81 -2.91
CA GLY A 234 13.27 4.74 -3.54
C GLY A 234 13.56 3.34 -3.00
N SER A 235 13.40 2.34 -3.85
CA SER A 235 13.61 0.92 -3.53
C SER A 235 15.09 0.53 -3.36
N LYS A 236 16.03 1.27 -3.98
CA LYS A 236 17.47 0.92 -3.95
C LYS A 236 18.09 0.91 -2.55
N PRO A 237 17.84 1.88 -1.66
CA PRO A 237 18.31 1.79 -0.29
C PRO A 237 17.84 0.56 0.51
N ILE A 238 16.73 -0.07 0.09
CA ILE A 238 16.16 -1.25 0.75
C ILE A 238 16.80 -2.54 0.22
N TYR A 239 16.84 -2.69 -1.11
CA TYR A 239 17.25 -3.95 -1.76
C TYR A 239 18.71 -3.93 -2.24
N ASN A 240 19.28 -2.74 -2.44
CA ASN A 240 20.68 -2.50 -2.80
C ASN A 240 21.19 -3.29 -4.02
N GLU A 241 20.32 -3.57 -4.99
CA GLU A 241 20.71 -4.20 -6.23
C GLU A 241 21.42 -3.18 -7.14
N GLU A 242 22.38 -3.65 -7.93
CA GLU A 242 23.06 -2.80 -8.93
C GLU A 242 22.06 -2.33 -10.01
N ASN A 243 21.20 -3.25 -10.46
CA ASN A 243 20.20 -3.00 -11.48
C ASN A 243 18.92 -2.37 -10.89
N SER A 244 18.54 -1.20 -11.40
CA SER A 244 17.31 -0.48 -10.99
C SER A 244 16.04 -1.32 -11.15
N SER A 245 15.94 -2.10 -12.23
CA SER A 245 14.79 -2.95 -12.50
C SER A 245 14.64 -4.05 -11.45
N LEU A 246 15.74 -4.62 -10.94
CA LEU A 246 15.70 -5.61 -9.86
C LEU A 246 15.21 -4.98 -8.55
N ASN A 247 15.71 -3.79 -8.18
CA ASN A 247 15.21 -3.05 -7.02
C ASN A 247 13.69 -2.80 -7.13
N ARG A 248 13.22 -2.36 -8.30
CA ARG A 248 11.78 -2.15 -8.56
C ARG A 248 10.98 -3.43 -8.40
N TYR A 249 11.41 -4.53 -9.04
CA TYR A 249 10.68 -5.79 -8.96
C TYR A 249 10.64 -6.35 -7.54
N SER A 250 11.74 -6.27 -6.79
CA SER A 250 11.77 -6.64 -5.37
C SER A 250 10.81 -5.79 -4.55
N TYR A 251 10.74 -4.48 -4.81
CA TYR A 251 9.76 -3.60 -4.20
C TYR A 251 8.32 -4.00 -4.52
N LEU A 252 7.97 -4.17 -5.79
CA LEU A 252 6.61 -4.55 -6.20
C LEU A 252 6.19 -5.92 -5.67
N LYS A 253 7.14 -6.86 -5.55
CA LYS A 253 6.88 -8.21 -5.04
C LYS A 253 6.70 -8.25 -3.52
N GLU A 254 7.34 -7.36 -2.77
CA GLU A 254 7.45 -7.45 -1.32
C GLU A 254 7.14 -6.12 -0.61
N GLY A 255 7.91 -5.07 -0.92
CA GLY A 255 7.79 -3.75 -0.28
C GLY A 255 6.45 -3.07 -0.48
N LEU A 256 5.77 -3.31 -1.61
CA LEU A 256 4.46 -2.72 -1.92
C LEU A 256 3.40 -3.08 -0.87
N ILE A 257 3.43 -4.30 -0.32
CA ILE A 257 2.48 -4.73 0.71
C ILE A 257 2.72 -3.96 2.01
N GLU A 258 3.98 -3.76 2.37
CA GLU A 258 4.36 -2.97 3.54
C GLU A 258 3.91 -1.52 3.37
N THR A 259 4.22 -0.91 2.22
CA THR A 259 3.80 0.45 1.88
C THR A 259 2.29 0.63 1.95
N ILE A 260 1.51 -0.27 1.34
CA ILE A 260 0.04 -0.18 1.39
C ILE A 260 -0.45 -0.22 2.84
N VAL A 261 0.09 -1.09 3.69
CA VAL A 261 -0.31 -1.18 5.10
C VAL A 261 0.14 0.04 5.90
N HIS A 262 1.37 0.53 5.68
CA HIS A 262 1.91 1.74 6.31
C HIS A 262 1.02 2.96 6.02
N GLU A 263 0.73 3.20 4.75
CA GLU A 263 -0.12 4.33 4.34
C GLU A 263 -1.57 4.18 4.82
N MET A 264 -2.09 2.95 4.89
CA MET A 264 -3.42 2.69 5.42
C MET A 264 -3.51 2.82 6.94
N LEU A 265 -2.41 2.65 7.66
CA LEU A 265 -2.34 2.92 9.09
C LEU A 265 -2.43 4.43 9.37
N HIS A 266 -1.81 5.28 8.55
CA HIS A 266 -2.02 6.74 8.62
C HIS A 266 -3.49 7.12 8.37
N ASN A 267 -4.14 6.49 7.39
CA ASN A 267 -5.57 6.66 7.13
C ASN A 267 -6.43 6.16 8.31
N TYR A 268 -6.03 5.07 8.96
CA TYR A 268 -6.74 4.50 10.10
C TYR A 268 -6.76 5.45 11.30
N ILE A 269 -5.66 6.17 11.57
CA ILE A 269 -5.63 7.21 12.61
C ILE A 269 -6.75 8.23 12.36
N SER A 270 -6.87 8.73 11.13
CA SER A 270 -7.91 9.69 10.73
C SER A 270 -9.33 9.10 10.74
N TYR A 271 -9.45 7.79 10.58
CA TYR A 271 -10.73 7.08 10.72
C TYR A 271 -11.16 6.95 12.18
N ALA A 272 -10.24 6.59 13.07
CA ALA A 272 -10.54 6.15 14.43
C ALA A 272 -10.40 7.24 15.51
N TYR A 273 -9.94 8.46 15.17
CA TYR A 273 -9.66 9.51 16.16
C TYR A 273 -10.87 10.00 16.98
N THR A 274 -12.09 9.79 16.49
CA THR A 274 -13.32 10.15 17.22
C THR A 274 -13.78 9.05 18.16
N ALA A 275 -13.33 7.81 17.96
CA ALA A 275 -13.79 6.64 18.72
C ALA A 275 -12.73 6.10 19.71
N SER A 276 -11.48 6.58 19.65
CA SER A 276 -10.40 6.11 20.51
C SER A 276 -9.60 7.28 21.06
N ARG A 277 -9.36 7.26 22.37
CA ARG A 277 -8.50 8.24 23.06
C ARG A 277 -7.07 8.25 22.52
N GLU A 278 -6.53 7.08 22.20
CA GLU A 278 -5.18 6.93 21.62
C GLU A 278 -5.09 7.66 20.28
N TYR A 279 -5.98 7.34 19.33
CA TYR A 279 -5.98 7.97 18.01
C TYR A 279 -6.36 9.45 18.06
N ASN A 280 -7.22 9.84 19.01
CA ASN A 280 -7.52 11.24 19.27
C ASN A 280 -6.27 12.02 19.68
N ALA A 281 -5.46 11.46 20.60
CA ALA A 281 -4.22 12.09 21.04
C ALA A 281 -3.24 12.28 19.88
N ILE A 282 -3.08 11.27 19.03
CA ILE A 282 -2.24 11.37 17.82
C ILE A 282 -2.75 12.48 16.89
N ASN A 283 -4.05 12.51 16.59
CA ASN A 283 -4.66 13.51 15.71
C ASN A 283 -4.52 14.94 16.26
N ASN A 284 -4.71 15.13 17.57
CA ASN A 284 -4.52 16.44 18.21
C ASN A 284 -3.07 16.90 18.12
N MET A 285 -2.10 15.99 18.30
CA MET A 285 -0.68 16.31 18.17
C MET A 285 -0.31 16.65 16.73
N ARG A 286 -0.85 15.92 15.75
CA ARG A 286 -0.70 16.23 14.30
C ARG A 286 -1.16 17.66 14.00
N ASN A 287 -2.31 18.07 14.52
CA ASN A 287 -2.87 19.40 14.30
C ASN A 287 -2.10 20.52 15.02
N LYS A 288 -1.66 20.28 16.26
CA LYS A 288 -0.95 21.28 17.08
C LYS A 288 0.49 21.49 16.64
N HIS A 289 1.14 20.43 16.12
CA HIS A 289 2.57 20.39 15.85
C HIS A 289 2.84 19.90 14.41
N GLN A 290 2.16 20.52 13.43
CA GLN A 290 2.32 20.18 12.02
C GLN A 290 3.79 20.17 11.61
N GLY A 291 4.21 19.10 10.94
CA GLY A 291 5.59 18.85 10.52
C GLY A 291 6.53 18.33 11.61
N SER A 292 6.52 18.91 12.82
CA SER A 292 7.46 18.48 13.88
C SER A 292 7.03 17.20 14.62
N PHE A 293 5.73 16.87 14.61
CA PHE A 293 5.19 15.61 15.13
C PHE A 293 5.27 14.45 14.13
N MET A 294 5.39 14.74 12.83
CA MET A 294 5.40 13.73 11.76
C MET A 294 6.43 12.60 12.00
N PRO A 295 7.70 12.86 12.36
CA PRO A 295 8.65 11.78 12.65
C PRO A 295 8.23 10.85 13.80
N PHE A 296 7.44 11.35 14.75
CA PHE A 296 6.94 10.54 15.87
C PHE A 296 5.79 9.65 15.40
N GLU A 297 4.86 10.19 14.60
CA GLU A 297 3.79 9.41 13.99
C GLU A 297 4.35 8.32 13.07
N GLU A 298 5.31 8.65 12.19
CA GLU A 298 6.01 7.67 11.34
C GLU A 298 6.57 6.50 12.14
N ASN A 299 7.16 6.77 13.31
CA ASN A 299 7.71 5.71 14.16
C ASN A 299 6.63 4.80 14.73
N ILE A 300 5.47 5.34 15.11
CA ILE A 300 4.33 4.52 15.53
C ILE A 300 3.89 3.64 14.37
N VAL A 301 3.74 4.21 13.18
CA VAL A 301 3.25 3.50 11.99
C VAL A 301 4.22 2.40 11.55
N VAL A 302 5.50 2.74 11.33
CA VAL A 302 6.57 1.78 10.97
C VAL A 302 6.64 0.65 11.98
N ASN A 303 6.64 0.97 13.28
CA ASN A 303 6.77 -0.07 14.29
C ASN A 303 5.51 -0.95 14.38
N THR A 304 4.33 -0.39 14.09
CA THR A 304 3.07 -1.14 13.98
C THR A 304 3.09 -2.09 12.79
N SER A 305 3.43 -1.61 11.59
CA SER A 305 3.44 -2.39 10.35
C SER A 305 4.49 -3.50 10.43
N LEU A 306 5.74 -3.17 10.75
CA LEU A 306 6.84 -4.14 10.78
C LEU A 306 6.63 -5.18 11.88
N SER A 307 6.26 -4.79 13.10
CA SER A 307 6.01 -5.76 14.18
C SER A 307 4.94 -6.77 13.79
N TYR A 308 3.88 -6.31 13.12
CA TYR A 308 2.84 -7.18 12.60
C TYR A 308 3.39 -8.15 11.55
N PHE A 309 4.06 -7.64 10.50
CA PHE A 309 4.57 -8.49 9.43
C PHE A 309 5.62 -9.50 9.90
N TYR A 310 6.54 -9.12 10.79
CA TYR A 310 7.55 -10.05 11.30
C TYR A 310 6.97 -11.09 12.28
N LYS A 311 5.90 -10.75 13.00
CA LYS A 311 5.14 -11.73 13.78
C LYS A 311 4.38 -12.72 12.89
N GLN A 312 3.88 -12.28 11.74
CA GLN A 312 3.19 -13.14 10.77
C GLN A 312 4.14 -13.91 9.83
N GLY A 313 5.38 -13.46 9.70
CA GLY A 313 6.38 -14.03 8.80
C GLY A 313 6.12 -13.74 7.32
N GLY A 314 7.10 -14.08 6.48
CA GLY A 314 7.00 -13.96 5.01
C GLY A 314 7.67 -12.75 4.39
N LEU A 315 8.04 -11.73 5.17
CA LEU A 315 8.93 -10.68 4.69
C LEU A 315 10.38 -11.01 5.04
N LYS A 316 11.30 -10.67 4.13
CA LYS A 316 12.75 -10.76 4.31
C LYS A 316 13.19 -9.72 5.34
N ASN A 317 14.20 -10.05 6.15
CA ASN A 317 14.71 -9.16 7.21
C ASN A 317 15.26 -7.84 6.68
N GLN A 318 15.71 -7.77 5.43
CA GLN A 318 16.22 -6.54 4.82
C GLN A 318 15.26 -5.34 4.94
N ILE A 319 13.94 -5.57 4.85
CA ILE A 319 12.92 -4.52 5.01
C ILE A 319 12.94 -4.01 6.46
N LYS A 320 12.93 -4.92 7.44
CA LYS A 320 13.07 -4.62 8.87
C LYS A 320 14.29 -3.75 9.15
N ASP A 321 15.43 -4.23 8.67
CA ASP A 321 16.73 -3.69 9.01
C ASP A 321 16.87 -2.29 8.41
N PHE A 322 16.37 -2.09 7.19
CA PHE A 322 16.27 -0.79 6.57
C PHE A 322 15.38 0.17 7.37
N TYR A 323 14.09 -0.16 7.57
CA TYR A 323 13.15 0.79 8.15
C TYR A 323 13.40 1.06 9.64
N TYR A 324 13.82 0.08 10.44
CA TYR A 324 14.21 0.37 11.82
C TYR A 324 15.44 1.26 11.89
N THR A 325 16.48 0.98 11.09
CA THR A 325 17.73 1.73 11.17
C THR A 325 17.61 3.11 10.52
N LYS A 326 16.96 3.21 9.37
CA LYS A 326 16.94 4.42 8.54
C LYS A 326 15.77 5.34 8.83
N THR A 327 14.67 4.82 9.39
CA THR A 327 13.48 5.61 9.73
C THR A 327 13.30 5.65 11.24
N PHE A 328 13.03 4.51 11.88
CA PHE A 328 12.65 4.48 13.29
C PHE A 328 13.71 5.09 14.21
N ASP A 329 14.93 4.53 14.22
CA ASP A 329 16.00 4.94 15.12
C ASP A 329 16.45 6.38 14.84
N LYS A 330 16.53 6.79 13.55
CA LYS A 330 16.86 8.17 13.15
C LYS A 330 15.83 9.20 13.62
N ASN A 331 14.54 8.88 13.48
CA ASN A 331 13.47 9.76 13.94
C ASN A 331 13.50 9.89 15.47
N ILE A 332 13.74 8.80 16.21
CA ILE A 332 13.91 8.84 17.67
C ILE A 332 15.07 9.76 18.05
N GLU A 333 16.23 9.61 17.41
CA GLU A 333 17.41 10.43 17.65
C GLU A 333 17.14 11.93 17.38
N SER A 334 16.50 12.23 16.25
CA SER A 334 16.11 13.60 15.89
C SER A 334 15.16 14.22 16.92
N LEU A 335 14.15 13.48 17.35
CA LEU A 335 13.16 13.94 18.34
C LEU A 335 13.77 14.11 19.73
N LYS A 336 14.71 13.25 20.13
CA LYS A 336 15.46 13.39 21.39
C LYS A 336 16.36 14.62 21.37
N THR A 337 17.07 14.84 20.26
CA THR A 337 17.91 16.04 20.07
C THR A 337 17.08 17.32 20.18
N LYS A 338 15.86 17.31 19.63
CA LYS A 338 14.91 18.43 19.72
C LYS A 338 14.16 18.51 21.06
N ARG A 339 14.40 17.59 21.99
CA ARG A 339 13.68 17.46 23.28
C ARG A 339 12.16 17.30 23.13
N LEU A 340 11.69 16.76 22.00
CA LEU A 340 10.28 16.56 21.71
C LEU A 340 9.80 15.15 22.10
N PHE A 341 10.70 14.16 22.07
CA PHE A 341 10.34 12.75 22.20
C PHE A 341 9.51 12.43 23.45
N GLN A 342 10.00 12.79 24.65
CA GLN A 342 9.30 12.50 25.91
C GLN A 342 7.92 13.17 25.99
N SER A 343 7.83 14.42 25.54
CA SER A 343 6.57 15.19 25.52
C SER A 343 5.53 14.53 24.62
N TYR A 344 5.93 14.13 23.41
CA TYR A 344 5.06 13.46 22.46
C TYR A 344 4.64 12.08 22.96
N TYR A 345 5.59 11.32 23.51
CA TYR A 345 5.35 9.99 24.06
C TYR A 345 4.31 10.02 25.19
N LYS A 346 4.51 10.91 26.16
CA LYS A 346 3.57 11.10 27.27
C LYS A 346 2.20 11.58 26.78
N SER A 347 2.16 12.44 25.76
CA SER A 347 0.90 12.96 25.22
C SER A 347 0.07 11.86 24.53
N VAL A 348 0.72 10.93 23.82
CA VAL A 348 0.05 9.86 23.07
C VAL A 348 -0.25 8.64 23.95
N PHE A 349 0.74 8.15 24.70
CA PHE A 349 0.64 6.88 25.43
C PHE A 349 0.32 7.05 26.92
N ASN A 350 0.38 8.29 27.46
CA ASN A 350 0.11 8.59 28.87
C ASN A 350 0.98 7.80 29.87
N ILE A 351 2.18 7.42 29.47
CA ILE A 351 3.20 6.73 30.27
C ILE A 351 4.58 7.30 29.92
N GLU A 352 5.59 7.01 30.76
CA GLU A 352 6.99 7.30 30.43
C GLU A 352 7.56 6.20 29.52
N PRO A 353 8.48 6.53 28.59
CA PRO A 353 9.00 5.56 27.62
C PRO A 353 9.88 4.49 28.29
N GLY A 354 9.48 3.22 28.14
CA GLY A 354 10.27 2.05 28.51
C GLY A 354 10.89 1.38 27.29
N ASN A 355 10.36 0.22 26.90
CA ASN A 355 10.78 -0.46 25.68
C ASN A 355 10.02 0.10 24.48
N ILE A 356 10.56 1.15 23.89
CA ILE A 356 9.92 1.88 22.77
C ILE A 356 9.58 0.97 21.57
N LYS A 357 10.36 -0.09 21.31
CA LYS A 357 10.08 -1.01 20.20
C LYS A 357 8.93 -1.95 20.50
N GLU A 358 8.55 -2.14 21.76
CA GLU A 358 7.33 -2.88 22.12
C GLU A 358 6.13 -1.96 22.35
N GLU A 359 6.35 -0.79 22.93
CA GLU A 359 5.30 0.10 23.40
C GLU A 359 4.80 1.06 22.30
N MET A 360 5.67 1.52 21.39
CA MET A 360 5.33 2.53 20.38
C MET A 360 4.65 1.89 19.16
N LYS A 361 3.48 1.29 19.36
CA LYS A 361 2.68 0.62 18.32
C LYS A 361 1.20 0.89 18.53
N MET A 362 0.44 0.86 17.45
CA MET A 362 -1.01 0.90 17.50
C MET A 362 -1.60 -0.48 17.81
N SER A 363 -2.67 -0.46 18.60
CA SER A 363 -3.44 -1.65 18.98
C SER A 363 -4.17 -2.33 17.81
N VAL A 364 -4.47 -1.60 16.72
CA VAL A 364 -5.21 -2.12 15.56
C VAL A 364 -4.60 -3.38 14.93
N LEU A 365 -3.28 -3.56 14.96
CA LEU A 365 -2.61 -4.75 14.41
C LEU A 365 -1.92 -5.64 15.46
N ASN A 366 -1.69 -5.17 16.68
CA ASN A 366 -0.89 -5.88 17.67
C ASN A 366 -1.71 -6.70 18.67
#